data_AF-A0A6J1CPN0-F1
#
_entry.id   AF-A0A6J1CPN0-F1
#
_cell.length_a   1.000
_cell.length_b   1.000
_cell.length_c   1.000
_cell.angle_alpha   90.00
_cell.angle_beta   90.00
_cell.angle_gamma   90.00
#
_symmetry.space_group_name_H-M   'P 1'
#
loop_
_entity.id
_entity.type
_entity.pdbx_description
1 polymer ?
#
loop_
_entity_poly.entity_id
_entity_poly.type
_entity_poly.pdbx_seq_one_letter_code
_entity_poly.pdbx_strand_id
1 'polypeptide(L)'
;MADSSILPTLVAQLCLCAFFYFALNMGHPKNYDFLKIGDGNPLDFYFISVWGGLRSEKEETLLLKQMEKMAKASHAKFVLHIREPGENDRLMKNGTRYFSSLKVPWHGIQTSRGNDRGYFIERMKLQYGQTLDIVAIDTGLLQESLAMGSASDMVNNRLHWLKRTLQTSNSNWRIVVGFHPLVTCEDNTRLVETKHLFESIHQIFVEHRVNAYLSRRGCAHNIRIGSTAYIGFPGPIQTNYFTSQRSTLREFLLHRVSLLETVFYYVNTAGEVVHRTELQQKGRKVI
;
A
#
# COMPACT_ATOMS: atom_id res chain seq x y z
N MET A 1 62.07 -17.84 17.96
CA MET A 1 60.74 -18.19 18.49
C MET A 1 59.75 -17.32 17.76
N ALA A 2 58.97 -17.87 16.83
CA ALA A 2 57.89 -17.16 16.16
C ALA A 2 56.59 -17.62 16.81
N ASP A 3 55.80 -16.67 17.32
CA ASP A 3 54.61 -16.94 18.10
C ASP A 3 53.55 -17.71 17.28
N SER A 4 53.23 -18.92 17.74
CA SER A 4 52.26 -19.84 17.13
C SER A 4 50.79 -19.34 17.19
N SER A 5 50.55 -18.17 17.75
CA SER A 5 49.22 -17.56 17.95
C SER A 5 48.79 -16.60 16.84
N ILE A 6 49.69 -16.19 15.94
CA ILE A 6 49.40 -15.20 14.90
C ILE A 6 48.61 -15.80 13.74
N LEU A 7 48.96 -17.01 13.32
CA LEU A 7 48.34 -17.72 12.21
C LEU A 7 46.83 -18.01 12.42
N PRO A 8 46.38 -18.57 13.56
CA PRO A 8 44.95 -18.81 13.78
C PRO A 8 44.13 -17.51 13.87
N THR A 9 44.73 -16.43 14.38
CA THR A 9 44.08 -15.12 14.49
C THR A 9 43.87 -14.48 13.12
N LEU A 10 44.86 -14.58 12.23
CA LEU A 10 44.78 -14.12 10.84
C LEU A 10 43.73 -14.89 10.03
N VAL A 11 43.68 -16.22 10.21
CA VAL A 11 42.68 -17.06 9.55
C VAL A 11 41.26 -16.71 10.03
N ALA A 12 41.08 -16.51 11.34
CA ALA A 12 39.79 -16.11 11.90
C ALA A 12 39.32 -14.73 11.38
N GLN A 13 40.23 -13.76 11.28
CA GLN A 13 39.92 -12.43 10.71
C GLN A 13 39.57 -12.51 9.22
N LEU A 14 40.29 -13.29 8.42
CA LEU A 14 39.97 -13.50 7.01
C LEU A 14 38.59 -14.15 6.82
N CYS A 15 38.27 -15.16 7.63
CA CYS A 15 36.94 -15.78 7.63
C CYS A 15 35.84 -14.78 7.99
N LEU A 16 36.04 -13.98 9.05
CA LEU A 16 35.08 -12.94 9.46
C LEU A 16 34.88 -11.87 8.38
N CYS A 17 35.96 -11.42 7.73
CA CYS A 17 35.88 -10.48 6.61
C CYS A 17 35.12 -11.09 5.42
N ALA A 18 35.35 -12.36 5.11
CA ALA A 18 34.63 -13.07 4.05
C ALA A 18 33.14 -13.20 4.38
N PHE A 19 32.78 -13.62 5.60
CA PHE A 19 31.39 -13.69 6.04
C PHE A 19 30.71 -12.30 6.03
N PHE A 20 31.41 -11.26 6.45
CA PHE A 20 30.90 -9.89 6.42
C PHE A 20 30.69 -9.39 4.99
N TYR A 21 31.62 -9.69 4.08
CA TYR A 21 31.49 -9.37 2.66
C TYR A 21 30.31 -10.11 2.00
N PHE A 22 30.13 -11.40 2.30
CA PHE A 22 28.98 -12.18 1.84
C PHE A 22 27.66 -11.65 2.42
N ALA A 23 27.64 -11.27 3.70
CA ALA A 23 26.46 -10.68 4.33
C ALA A 23 26.08 -9.33 3.71
N LEU A 24 27.06 -8.49 3.38
CA LEU A 24 26.83 -7.21 2.69
C LEU A 24 26.33 -7.39 1.26
N ASN A 25 26.83 -8.39 0.53
CA ASN A 25 26.44 -8.65 -0.87
C ASN A 25 25.21 -9.56 -1.04
N MET A 26 24.69 -10.16 0.04
CA MET A 26 23.41 -10.89 0.02
C MET A 26 22.18 -9.98 -0.15
N GLY A 27 22.37 -8.66 -0.17
CA GLY A 27 21.32 -7.65 -0.33
C GLY A 27 20.96 -7.25 -1.77
N HIS A 28 21.32 -8.04 -2.79
CA HIS A 28 20.89 -7.71 -4.16
C HIS A 28 19.35 -7.80 -4.29
N PRO A 29 18.69 -6.85 -4.98
CA PRO A 29 17.28 -6.96 -5.28
C PRO A 29 17.07 -8.21 -6.14
N LYS A 30 16.44 -9.22 -5.56
CA LYS A 30 16.06 -10.43 -6.29
C LYS A 30 15.10 -9.99 -7.40
N ASN A 31 15.45 -10.28 -8.65
CA ASN A 31 14.47 -10.26 -9.73
C ASN A 31 13.40 -11.29 -9.37
N TYR A 32 12.23 -10.80 -8.95
CA TYR A 32 11.11 -11.65 -8.58
C TYR A 32 10.43 -12.11 -9.87
N ASP A 33 10.77 -13.31 -10.30
CA ASP A 33 10.11 -13.95 -11.42
C ASP A 33 8.66 -14.30 -11.03
N PHE A 34 7.69 -13.64 -11.64
CA PHE A 34 6.27 -13.73 -11.29
C PHE A 34 5.71 -15.14 -11.50
N LEU A 35 6.33 -15.93 -12.39
CA LEU A 35 5.98 -17.32 -12.63
C LEU A 35 6.20 -18.21 -11.38
N LYS A 36 6.97 -17.74 -10.39
CA LYS A 36 7.17 -18.41 -9.10
C LYS A 36 6.14 -18.04 -8.02
N ILE A 37 5.18 -17.14 -8.31
CA ILE A 37 4.01 -16.94 -7.43
C ILE A 37 3.07 -18.17 -7.51
N GLY A 38 3.22 -19.00 -8.55
CA GLY A 38 2.54 -20.28 -8.72
C GLY A 38 3.06 -21.38 -7.79
N ASP A 39 2.74 -21.25 -6.51
CA ASP A 39 2.05 -22.24 -5.66
C ASP A 39 1.92 -21.57 -4.27
N GLY A 40 1.27 -20.39 -4.25
CA GLY A 40 1.03 -19.66 -3.01
C GLY A 40 0.27 -20.56 -2.05
N ASN A 41 0.59 -20.47 -0.75
CA ASN A 41 -0.10 -21.25 0.27
C ASN A 41 -1.62 -21.07 0.06
N PRO A 42 -2.42 -22.15 -0.11
CA PRO A 42 -3.86 -22.05 -0.42
C PRO A 42 -4.65 -21.26 0.64
N LEU A 43 -4.00 -20.98 1.77
CA LEU A 43 -4.51 -20.21 2.89
C LEU A 43 -4.34 -18.69 2.73
N ASP A 44 -3.50 -18.26 1.80
CA ASP A 44 -3.19 -16.85 1.56
C ASP A 44 -4.31 -16.18 0.77
N PHE A 45 -4.70 -14.99 1.22
CA PHE A 45 -5.71 -14.17 0.58
C PHE A 45 -5.06 -13.11 -0.31
N TYR A 46 -5.43 -13.10 -1.59
CA TYR A 46 -4.89 -12.15 -2.55
C TYR A 46 -5.94 -11.15 -3.03
N PHE A 47 -5.56 -9.89 -3.14
CA PHE A 47 -6.34 -8.86 -3.82
C PHE A 47 -5.41 -7.86 -4.51
N ILE A 48 -5.93 -7.10 -5.47
CA ILE A 48 -5.15 -6.10 -6.20
C ILE A 48 -5.65 -4.71 -5.80
N SER A 49 -4.77 -3.72 -5.65
CA SER A 49 -5.17 -2.31 -5.59
C SER A 49 -4.57 -1.51 -6.73
N VAL A 50 -5.39 -0.64 -7.32
CA VAL A 50 -5.00 0.25 -8.40
C VAL A 50 -5.55 1.64 -8.14
N TRP A 51 -4.77 2.66 -8.46
CA TRP A 51 -5.21 4.05 -8.35
C TRP A 51 -5.69 4.55 -9.72
N GLY A 52 -6.75 5.35 -9.68
CA GLY A 52 -7.27 6.10 -10.82
C GLY A 52 -6.24 7.08 -11.39
N GLY A 53 -6.64 7.83 -12.40
CA GLY A 53 -5.81 8.84 -13.02
C GLY A 53 -5.75 8.78 -14.53
N LEU A 54 -5.41 9.93 -15.10
CA LEU A 54 -5.28 10.18 -16.52
C LEU A 54 -4.30 9.21 -17.19
N ARG A 55 -4.80 8.44 -18.16
CA ARG A 55 -4.06 7.46 -18.95
C ARG A 55 -4.53 7.47 -20.40
N SER A 56 -3.61 7.27 -21.33
CA SER A 56 -3.96 6.95 -22.72
C SER A 56 -4.61 5.56 -22.81
N GLU A 57 -5.36 5.31 -23.87
CA GLU A 57 -6.03 4.01 -24.08
C GLU A 57 -5.06 2.83 -24.13
N LYS A 58 -3.89 3.03 -24.75
CA LYS A 58 -2.83 2.02 -24.83
C LYS A 58 -2.30 1.66 -23.44
N GLU A 59 -2.10 2.67 -22.59
CA GLU A 59 -1.62 2.47 -21.22
C GLU A 59 -2.66 1.75 -20.35
N GLU A 60 -3.92 2.13 -20.47
CA GLU A 60 -5.02 1.50 -19.74
C GLU A 60 -5.19 0.03 -20.15
N THR A 61 -5.14 -0.24 -21.45
CA THR A 61 -5.21 -1.62 -21.99
C THR A 61 -4.05 -2.48 -21.50
N LEU A 62 -2.83 -1.93 -21.49
CA LEU A 62 -1.67 -2.66 -20.98
C LEU A 62 -1.81 -2.95 -19.49
N LEU A 63 -2.22 -1.96 -18.69
CA LEU A 63 -2.44 -2.12 -17.25
C LEU A 63 -3.46 -3.23 -16.96
N LEU A 64 -4.63 -3.20 -17.62
CA LEU A 64 -5.68 -4.20 -17.43
C LEU A 64 -5.19 -5.62 -17.79
N LYS A 65 -4.40 -5.77 -18.87
CA LYS A 65 -3.79 -7.06 -19.25
C LYS A 65 -2.82 -7.56 -18.19
N GLN A 66 -1.98 -6.70 -17.61
CA GLN A 66 -1.04 -7.12 -16.57
C GLN A 66 -1.76 -7.48 -15.26
N MET A 67 -2.77 -6.69 -14.88
CA MET A 67 -3.60 -7.00 -13.72
C MET A 67 -4.38 -8.31 -13.91
N GLU A 68 -4.86 -8.61 -15.12
CA GLU A 68 -5.50 -9.90 -15.41
C GLU A 68 -4.53 -11.06 -15.23
N LYS A 69 -3.32 -10.97 -15.80
CA LYS A 69 -2.29 -12.00 -15.62
C LYS A 69 -2.01 -12.23 -14.14
N MET A 70 -1.86 -11.15 -13.38
CA MET A 70 -1.60 -11.23 -11.95
C MET A 70 -2.78 -11.83 -11.19
N ALA A 71 -4.01 -11.39 -11.48
CA ALA A 71 -5.22 -11.88 -10.84
C ALA A 71 -5.42 -13.38 -11.08
N LYS A 72 -5.14 -13.85 -12.31
CA LYS A 72 -5.20 -15.28 -12.66
C LYS A 72 -4.13 -16.09 -11.93
N ALA A 73 -2.88 -15.61 -11.92
CA ALA A 73 -1.76 -16.31 -11.30
C ALA A 73 -1.89 -16.40 -9.77
N SER A 74 -2.40 -15.34 -9.11
CA SER A 74 -2.53 -15.29 -7.66
C SER A 74 -3.92 -15.70 -7.15
N HIS A 75 -4.86 -16.05 -8.04
CA HIS A 75 -6.27 -16.23 -7.71
C HIS A 75 -6.87 -15.06 -6.90
N ALA A 76 -6.57 -13.83 -7.32
CA ALA A 76 -7.01 -12.62 -6.63
C ALA A 76 -8.54 -12.58 -6.46
N LYS A 77 -8.99 -12.24 -5.25
CA LYS A 77 -10.41 -12.26 -4.88
C LYS A 77 -11.17 -11.04 -5.36
N PHE A 78 -10.52 -9.90 -5.50
CA PHE A 78 -11.10 -8.68 -6.05
C PHE A 78 -10.01 -7.68 -6.45
N VAL A 79 -10.42 -6.65 -7.18
CA VAL A 79 -9.66 -5.43 -7.43
C VAL A 79 -10.26 -4.28 -6.62
N LEU A 80 -9.42 -3.58 -5.86
CA LEU A 80 -9.73 -2.33 -5.17
C LEU A 80 -9.26 -1.16 -6.03
N HIS A 81 -10.21 -0.37 -6.52
CA HIS A 81 -9.95 0.79 -7.34
C HIS A 81 -10.10 2.08 -6.52
N ILE A 82 -9.00 2.82 -6.38
CA ILE A 82 -8.90 4.03 -5.57
C ILE A 82 -8.99 5.24 -6.51
N ARG A 83 -10.15 5.90 -6.51
CA ARG A 83 -10.45 7.00 -7.44
C ARG A 83 -9.56 8.24 -7.20
N GLU A 84 -9.16 8.89 -8.28
CA GLU A 84 -8.55 10.23 -8.23
C GLU A 84 -9.65 11.30 -8.02
N PRO A 85 -9.50 12.22 -7.04
CA PRO A 85 -10.44 13.33 -6.85
C PRO A 85 -10.65 14.14 -8.14
N GLY A 86 -11.91 14.47 -8.44
CA GLY A 86 -12.26 15.35 -9.56
C GLY A 86 -12.30 14.72 -10.96
N GLU A 87 -11.92 13.45 -11.15
CA GLU A 87 -11.83 12.84 -12.49
C GLU A 87 -13.06 11.99 -12.87
N ASN A 88 -13.44 11.99 -14.15
CA ASN A 88 -14.36 10.99 -14.74
C ASN A 88 -13.59 9.70 -15.02
N ASP A 89 -13.76 8.73 -14.14
CA ASP A 89 -12.88 7.57 -14.07
C ASP A 89 -13.19 6.52 -15.17
N ARG A 90 -12.47 6.61 -16.29
CA ARG A 90 -12.59 5.65 -17.40
C ARG A 90 -12.07 4.27 -17.02
N LEU A 91 -10.97 4.21 -16.25
CA LEU A 91 -10.37 2.96 -15.78
C LEU A 91 -11.37 2.16 -14.93
N MET A 92 -12.13 2.82 -14.05
CA MET A 92 -13.19 2.19 -13.29
C MET A 92 -14.21 1.49 -14.19
N LYS A 93 -14.74 2.20 -15.20
CA LYS A 93 -15.78 1.68 -16.10
C LYS A 93 -15.27 0.49 -16.90
N ASN A 94 -14.11 0.64 -17.51
CA ASN A 94 -13.51 -0.38 -18.36
C ASN A 94 -13.03 -1.58 -17.53
N GLY A 95 -12.38 -1.34 -16.39
CA GLY A 95 -11.95 -2.36 -15.44
C GLY A 95 -13.12 -3.19 -14.90
N THR A 96 -14.21 -2.53 -14.47
CA THR A 96 -15.41 -3.24 -14.00
C THR A 96 -16.00 -4.16 -15.06
N ARG A 97 -16.12 -3.69 -16.31
CA ARG A 97 -16.62 -4.51 -17.43
C ARG A 97 -15.67 -5.67 -17.74
N TYR A 98 -14.37 -5.40 -17.80
CA TYR A 98 -13.35 -6.38 -18.15
C TYR A 98 -13.22 -7.49 -17.10
N PHE A 99 -13.08 -7.12 -15.82
CA PHE A 99 -12.87 -8.06 -14.72
C PHE A 99 -14.14 -8.83 -14.33
N SER A 100 -15.34 -8.30 -14.63
CA SER A 100 -16.59 -9.05 -14.52
C SER A 100 -16.56 -10.34 -15.35
N SER A 101 -15.99 -10.29 -16.56
CA SER A 101 -15.82 -11.48 -17.41
C SER A 101 -14.86 -12.52 -16.80
N LEU A 102 -13.94 -12.08 -15.95
CA LEU A 102 -12.98 -12.92 -15.23
C LEU A 102 -13.51 -13.44 -13.89
N LYS A 103 -14.75 -13.08 -13.52
CA LYS A 103 -15.35 -13.38 -12.20
C LYS A 103 -14.54 -12.82 -11.02
N VAL A 104 -13.83 -11.72 -11.24
CA VAL A 104 -13.10 -10.99 -10.19
C VAL A 104 -13.83 -9.67 -9.94
N PRO A 105 -14.50 -9.48 -8.80
CA PRO A 105 -15.16 -8.23 -8.45
C PRO A 105 -14.22 -7.02 -8.53
N TRP A 106 -14.75 -5.91 -9.05
CA TRP A 106 -14.05 -4.64 -9.10
C TRP A 106 -14.75 -3.64 -8.19
N HIS A 107 -14.16 -3.39 -7.02
CA HIS A 107 -14.70 -2.48 -6.03
C HIS A 107 -14.11 -1.10 -6.22
N GLY A 108 -14.97 -0.14 -6.50
CA GLY A 108 -14.59 1.24 -6.45
C GLY A 108 -14.70 1.80 -5.04
N ILE A 109 -13.66 2.51 -4.61
CA ILE A 109 -13.81 3.53 -3.56
C ILE A 109 -14.51 4.71 -4.22
N GLN A 110 -15.80 4.53 -4.43
CA GLN A 110 -16.75 5.59 -4.64
C GLN A 110 -17.44 5.77 -3.30
N THR A 111 -17.56 7.01 -2.84
CA THR A 111 -18.53 7.39 -1.82
C THR A 111 -19.80 6.58 -2.07
N SER A 112 -20.17 5.74 -1.11
CA SER A 112 -21.08 4.61 -1.30
C SER A 112 -22.27 4.90 -2.21
N ARG A 113 -22.68 3.89 -3.00
CA ARG A 113 -24.02 3.80 -3.58
C ARG A 113 -25.05 4.29 -2.54
N GLY A 114 -25.61 5.47 -2.76
CA GLY A 114 -26.73 6.01 -1.99
C GLY A 114 -26.41 6.83 -0.73
N ASN A 115 -25.14 7.08 -0.38
CA ASN A 115 -24.82 8.02 0.71
C ASN A 115 -23.50 8.76 0.44
N ASP A 116 -23.59 10.09 0.32
CA ASP A 116 -22.56 11.10 0.01
C ASP A 116 -21.39 11.20 1.01
N ARG A 117 -21.11 10.16 1.80
CA ARG A 117 -20.36 10.32 3.05
C ARG A 117 -18.84 10.17 2.94
N GLY A 118 -18.26 9.96 1.76
CA GLY A 118 -16.79 10.03 1.64
C GLY A 118 -16.03 8.78 2.10
N TYR A 119 -16.69 7.65 2.36
CA TYR A 119 -16.06 6.48 2.97
C TYR A 119 -16.59 5.12 2.49
N PHE A 120 -15.75 4.08 2.63
CA PHE A 120 -16.06 2.69 2.28
C PHE A 120 -15.43 1.73 3.30
N ILE A 121 -16.14 0.66 3.65
CA ILE A 121 -15.63 -0.40 4.53
C ILE A 121 -15.90 -1.74 3.86
N GLU A 122 -14.86 -2.51 3.58
CA GLU A 122 -14.96 -3.90 3.18
C GLU A 122 -14.43 -4.78 4.31
N ARG A 123 -15.22 -5.78 4.72
CA ARG A 123 -14.82 -6.75 5.74
C ARG A 123 -14.77 -8.13 5.13
N MET A 124 -13.59 -8.73 5.13
CA MET A 124 -13.33 -10.02 4.51
C MET A 124 -13.04 -11.04 5.60
N LYS A 125 -13.68 -12.21 5.50
CA LYS A 125 -13.26 -13.39 6.26
C LYS A 125 -12.10 -14.04 5.52
N LEU A 126 -11.00 -14.19 6.22
CA LEU A 126 -9.84 -14.97 5.81
C LEU A 126 -10.01 -16.41 6.30
N GLN A 127 -9.08 -17.27 5.94
CA GLN A 127 -9.04 -18.65 6.45
C GLN A 127 -8.84 -18.67 7.98
N TYR A 128 -9.26 -19.76 8.61
CA TYR A 128 -9.16 -19.99 10.07
C TYR A 128 -9.81 -18.91 10.95
N GLY A 129 -10.89 -18.30 10.48
CA GLY A 129 -11.63 -17.31 11.25
C GLY A 129 -10.92 -15.96 11.40
N GLN A 130 -9.78 -15.76 10.72
CA GLN A 130 -9.18 -14.44 10.65
C GLN A 130 -10.02 -13.48 9.80
N THR A 131 -9.81 -12.19 10.00
CA THR A 131 -10.58 -11.13 9.33
C THR A 131 -9.68 -9.98 8.90
N LEU A 132 -10.03 -9.39 7.76
CA LEU A 132 -9.39 -8.22 7.18
C LEU A 132 -10.44 -7.11 7.02
N ASP A 133 -10.16 -5.95 7.60
CA ASP A 133 -10.91 -4.73 7.32
C ASP A 133 -10.12 -3.83 6.38
N ILE A 134 -10.75 -3.45 5.28
CA ILE A 134 -10.28 -2.42 4.38
C ILE A 134 -11.18 -1.20 4.55
N VAL A 135 -10.61 -0.11 5.07
CA VAL A 135 -11.34 1.13 5.32
C VAL A 135 -10.82 2.18 4.36
N ALA A 136 -11.65 2.66 3.44
CA ALA A 136 -11.26 3.71 2.53
C ALA A 136 -11.75 5.08 3.00
N ILE A 137 -10.87 6.07 2.89
CA ILE A 137 -11.11 7.46 3.25
C ILE A 137 -10.91 8.36 2.03
N ASP A 138 -11.85 9.27 1.80
CA ASP A 138 -11.70 10.31 0.79
C ASP A 138 -10.80 11.44 1.30
N THR A 139 -9.50 11.30 1.03
CA THR A 139 -8.49 12.31 1.38
C THR A 139 -8.57 13.59 0.56
N GLY A 140 -9.31 13.61 -0.57
CA GLY A 140 -9.51 14.83 -1.37
C GLY A 140 -10.50 15.74 -0.67
N LEU A 141 -11.68 15.19 -0.35
CA LEU A 141 -12.70 15.92 0.39
C LEU A 141 -12.21 16.39 1.76
N LEU A 142 -11.36 15.62 2.45
CA LEU A 142 -10.75 16.05 3.73
C LEU A 142 -9.86 17.30 3.57
N GLN A 143 -9.16 17.44 2.45
CA GLN A 143 -8.33 18.62 2.17
C GLN A 143 -9.15 19.81 1.65
N GLU A 144 -10.08 19.58 0.72
CA GLU A 144 -10.97 20.62 0.17
C GLU A 144 -11.81 21.29 1.26
N SER A 145 -12.27 20.49 2.22
CA SER A 145 -13.02 21.01 3.38
C SER A 145 -12.20 22.07 4.12
N LEU A 146 -10.91 21.81 4.39
CA LEU A 146 -10.01 22.75 5.07
C LEU A 146 -9.83 24.05 4.29
N ALA A 147 -9.61 23.94 2.98
CA ALA A 147 -9.36 25.11 2.12
C ALA A 147 -10.54 26.09 2.04
N MET A 148 -11.77 25.64 2.28
CA MET A 148 -12.98 26.47 2.19
C MET A 148 -13.41 27.13 3.52
N GLY A 149 -12.69 26.94 4.63
CA GLY A 149 -12.99 27.60 5.91
C GLY A 149 -14.31 27.18 6.60
N SER A 150 -15.23 26.50 5.91
CA SER A 150 -16.46 25.90 6.45
C SER A 150 -16.22 24.49 7.06
N ALA A 151 -14.97 24.24 7.49
CA ALA A 151 -14.32 22.93 7.45
C ALA A 151 -14.46 22.08 8.71
N SER A 152 -14.52 22.72 9.87
CA SER A 152 -14.21 22.05 11.15
C SER A 152 -15.18 20.92 11.43
N ASP A 153 -16.49 21.17 11.39
CA ASP A 153 -17.49 20.17 11.77
C ASP A 153 -17.57 19.00 10.78
N MET A 154 -17.45 19.25 9.48
CA MET A 154 -17.46 18.17 8.48
C MET A 154 -16.19 17.31 8.56
N VAL A 155 -15.03 17.92 8.73
CA VAL A 155 -13.77 17.20 8.95
C VAL A 155 -13.83 16.41 10.26
N ASN A 156 -14.29 17.02 11.35
CA ASN A 156 -14.45 16.38 12.65
C ASN A 156 -15.43 15.20 12.59
N ASN A 157 -16.56 15.35 11.90
CA ASN A 157 -17.52 14.26 11.71
C ASN A 157 -16.90 13.08 10.95
N ARG A 158 -16.05 13.34 9.94
CA ARG A 158 -15.34 12.29 9.20
C ARG A 158 -14.27 11.61 10.03
N LEU A 159 -13.50 12.38 10.80
CA LEU A 159 -12.50 11.84 11.74
C LEU A 159 -13.19 11.01 12.84
N HIS A 160 -14.32 11.48 13.36
CA HIS A 160 -15.13 10.77 14.34
C HIS A 160 -15.70 9.47 13.77
N TRP A 161 -16.19 9.48 12.53
CA TRP A 161 -16.61 8.26 11.83
C TRP A 161 -15.46 7.27 11.65
N LEU A 162 -14.29 7.73 11.23
CA LEU A 162 -13.10 6.89 11.05
C LEU A 162 -12.69 6.26 12.39
N LYS A 163 -12.63 7.08 13.45
CA LYS A 163 -12.34 6.64 14.81
C LYS A 163 -13.33 5.55 15.26
N ARG A 164 -14.62 5.80 15.15
CA ARG A 164 -15.68 4.84 15.54
C ARG A 164 -15.62 3.54 14.72
N THR A 165 -15.34 3.64 13.43
CA THR A 165 -15.19 2.48 12.53
C THR A 165 -14.02 1.61 12.95
N LEU A 166 -12.88 2.21 13.25
CA LEU A 166 -11.69 1.46 13.69
C LEU A 166 -11.82 0.93 15.12
N GLN A 167 -12.50 1.66 16.01
CA GLN A 167 -12.81 1.21 17.37
C GLN A 167 -13.70 -0.03 17.41
N THR A 168 -14.69 -0.11 16.51
CA THR A 168 -15.61 -1.25 16.43
C THR A 168 -15.03 -2.44 15.68
N SER A 169 -13.89 -2.28 15.03
CA SER A 169 -13.21 -3.35 14.30
C SER A 169 -12.46 -4.27 15.25
N ASN A 170 -12.79 -5.56 15.21
CA ASN A 170 -12.00 -6.61 15.85
C ASN A 170 -11.10 -7.35 14.84
N SER A 171 -10.98 -6.87 13.60
CA SER A 171 -10.37 -7.63 12.52
C SER A 171 -8.86 -7.75 12.62
N ASN A 172 -8.29 -8.94 12.43
CA ASN A 172 -6.85 -9.24 12.60
C ASN A 172 -5.97 -8.25 11.85
N TRP A 173 -6.32 -8.00 10.59
CA TRP A 173 -5.68 -7.02 9.72
C TRP A 173 -6.59 -5.83 9.48
N ARG A 174 -6.02 -4.63 9.54
CA ARG A 174 -6.70 -3.37 9.20
C ARG A 174 -5.83 -2.58 8.25
N ILE A 175 -6.34 -2.39 7.04
CA ILE A 175 -5.71 -1.60 5.98
C ILE A 175 -6.59 -0.39 5.73
N VAL A 176 -6.04 0.81 5.91
CA VAL A 176 -6.71 2.04 5.54
C VAL A 176 -6.21 2.48 4.16
N VAL A 177 -7.09 2.99 3.31
CA VAL A 177 -6.76 3.34 1.93
C VAL A 177 -7.22 4.75 1.62
N GLY A 178 -6.35 5.56 1.04
CA GLY A 178 -6.66 6.90 0.56
C GLY A 178 -5.94 7.21 -0.73
N PHE A 179 -6.19 8.40 -1.28
CA PHE A 179 -5.51 8.84 -2.50
C PHE A 179 -4.21 9.58 -2.15
N HIS A 180 -4.28 10.55 -1.25
CA HIS A 180 -3.16 11.41 -0.87
C HIS A 180 -2.23 10.75 0.16
N PRO A 181 -0.90 10.91 0.06
CA PRO A 181 0.02 10.49 1.10
C PRO A 181 -0.18 11.30 2.38
N LEU A 182 -0.24 10.64 3.54
CA LEU A 182 -0.37 11.31 4.84
C LEU A 182 0.98 11.66 5.48
N VAL A 183 2.07 11.06 5.00
CA VAL A 183 3.45 11.33 5.42
C VAL A 183 4.27 11.93 4.27
N THR A 184 5.26 12.75 4.60
CA THR A 184 6.25 13.28 3.64
C THR A 184 7.58 12.55 3.83
N CYS A 185 8.36 12.43 2.75
CA CYS A 185 9.65 11.75 2.74
C CYS A 185 10.82 12.70 3.04
N GLU A 186 10.60 14.00 2.79
CA GLU A 186 11.54 15.09 3.05
C GLU A 186 10.88 16.09 4.00
N ASP A 187 11.71 16.81 4.77
CA ASP A 187 11.26 17.86 5.69
C ASP A 187 10.83 19.12 4.92
N ASN A 188 9.56 19.47 5.11
CA ASN A 188 8.87 20.71 4.75
C ASN A 188 8.44 20.98 3.30
N THR A 189 7.12 21.01 3.10
CA THR A 189 6.35 22.06 2.39
C THR A 189 4.84 21.71 2.39
N ARG A 190 4.26 21.43 3.56
CA ARG A 190 2.80 21.32 3.70
C ARG A 190 2.25 22.51 4.47
N LEU A 191 1.06 22.99 4.07
CA LEU A 191 0.31 23.95 4.85
C LEU A 191 0.11 23.42 6.29
N VAL A 192 0.26 24.28 7.29
CA VAL A 192 0.23 23.92 8.72
C VAL A 192 -1.06 23.20 9.09
N GLU A 193 -2.20 23.63 8.54
CA GLU A 193 -3.51 23.02 8.78
C GLU A 193 -3.61 21.58 8.24
N THR A 194 -3.04 21.35 7.04
CA THR A 194 -2.95 20.02 6.44
C THR A 194 -2.04 19.11 7.26
N LYS A 195 -0.99 19.66 7.88
CA LYS A 195 -0.10 18.93 8.80
C LYS A 195 -0.87 18.47 10.04
N HIS A 196 -1.62 19.35 10.70
CA HIS A 196 -2.42 19.00 11.88
C HIS A 196 -3.50 17.95 11.59
N LEU A 197 -4.18 18.05 10.44
CA LEU A 197 -5.14 17.03 10.00
C LEU A 197 -4.49 15.65 9.88
N PHE A 198 -3.32 15.57 9.23
CA PHE A 198 -2.64 14.29 9.03
C PHE A 198 -2.06 13.74 10.32
N GLU A 199 -1.58 14.59 11.23
CA GLU A 199 -1.21 14.20 12.59
C GLU A 199 -2.41 13.61 13.34
N SER A 200 -3.60 14.22 13.23
CA SER A 200 -4.83 13.71 13.84
C SER A 200 -5.23 12.33 13.27
N ILE A 201 -5.16 12.16 11.94
CA ILE A 201 -5.42 10.87 11.30
C ILE A 201 -4.39 9.82 11.73
N HIS A 202 -3.11 10.21 11.81
CA HIS A 202 -2.04 9.33 12.27
C HIS A 202 -2.27 8.85 13.71
N GLN A 203 -2.68 9.75 14.61
CA GLN A 203 -3.02 9.39 15.99
C GLN A 203 -4.13 8.34 16.05
N ILE A 204 -5.20 8.53 15.25
CA ILE A 204 -6.29 7.54 15.14
C ILE A 204 -5.76 6.18 14.66
N PHE A 205 -4.85 6.16 13.68
CA PHE A 205 -4.25 4.92 13.18
C PHE A 205 -3.42 4.20 14.22
N VAL A 206 -2.61 4.94 14.99
CA VAL A 206 -1.79 4.37 16.06
C VAL A 206 -2.66 3.86 17.21
N GLU A 207 -3.62 4.66 17.69
CA GLU A 207 -4.57 4.34 18.76
C GLU A 207 -5.32 3.04 18.45
N HIS A 208 -5.77 2.89 17.20
CA HIS A 208 -6.55 1.72 16.77
C HIS A 208 -5.74 0.64 16.05
N ARG A 209 -4.41 0.72 16.11
CA ARG A 209 -3.47 -0.30 15.58
C ARG A 209 -3.76 -0.67 14.12
N VAL A 210 -3.90 0.34 13.26
CA VAL A 210 -3.96 0.15 11.81
C VAL A 210 -2.62 -0.42 11.33
N ASN A 211 -2.66 -1.50 10.55
CA ASN A 211 -1.44 -2.18 10.09
C ASN A 211 -0.77 -1.40 8.95
N ALA A 212 -1.57 -0.95 7.98
CA ALA A 212 -1.09 -0.25 6.81
C ALA A 212 -2.02 0.88 6.37
N TYR A 213 -1.44 1.96 5.87
CA TYR A 213 -2.11 3.00 5.10
C TYR A 213 -1.59 2.95 3.66
N LEU A 214 -2.50 2.78 2.69
CA LEU A 214 -2.18 2.77 1.27
C LEU A 214 -2.53 4.12 0.64
N SER A 215 -1.59 4.72 -0.09
CA SER A 215 -1.79 5.92 -0.89
C SER A 215 -1.16 5.81 -2.29
N ARG A 216 -1.59 6.68 -3.22
CA ARG A 216 -1.07 6.66 -4.59
C ARG A 216 0.42 6.89 -4.62
N ARG A 217 0.86 7.86 -3.82
CA ARG A 217 2.27 8.23 -3.65
C ARG A 217 2.75 7.82 -2.27
N GLY A 218 4.04 7.61 -2.15
CA GLY A 218 4.74 7.28 -0.92
C GLY A 218 6.23 7.56 -1.06
N CYS A 219 6.99 7.04 -0.11
CA CYS A 219 8.44 7.18 -0.09
C CYS A 219 9.13 6.01 -0.76
N ALA A 220 10.42 6.17 -1.10
CA ALA A 220 11.24 5.10 -1.69
C ALA A 220 11.30 3.85 -0.81
N HIS A 221 11.18 4.04 0.50
CA HIS A 221 11.03 2.97 1.47
C HIS A 221 9.73 3.17 2.25
N ASN A 222 9.09 2.08 2.66
CA ASN A 222 7.91 2.15 3.50
C ASN A 222 8.27 2.80 4.84
N ILE A 223 7.60 3.91 5.16
CA ILE A 223 7.79 4.56 6.46
C ILE A 223 6.88 3.87 7.47
N ARG A 224 7.44 3.42 8.58
CA ARG A 224 6.68 2.87 9.70
C ARG A 224 6.66 3.86 10.84
N ILE A 225 5.47 4.34 11.21
CA ILE A 225 5.29 5.24 12.35
C ILE A 225 4.34 4.54 13.34
N GLY A 226 4.86 4.23 14.52
CA GLY A 226 4.14 3.42 15.51
C GLY A 226 3.76 2.03 14.98
N SER A 227 2.46 1.73 14.99
CA SER A 227 1.92 0.45 14.52
C SER A 227 1.72 0.40 13.00
N THR A 228 1.64 1.55 12.33
CA THR A 228 1.18 1.69 10.94
C THR A 228 2.33 1.85 9.96
N ALA A 229 2.29 1.08 8.87
CA ALA A 229 3.15 1.25 7.71
C ALA A 229 2.47 2.14 6.65
N TYR A 230 3.17 3.15 6.17
CA TYR A 230 2.74 4.03 5.09
C TYR A 230 3.32 3.53 3.78
N ILE A 231 2.43 3.11 2.88
CA ILE A 231 2.75 2.38 1.66
C ILE A 231 2.17 3.16 0.48
N GLY A 232 3.03 3.46 -0.48
CA GLY A 232 2.62 4.07 -1.74
C GLY A 232 3.78 4.03 -2.74
N PHE A 233 3.51 4.36 -4.00
CA PHE A 233 4.54 4.36 -5.01
C PHE A 233 5.49 5.56 -4.82
N PRO A 234 6.81 5.36 -4.85
CA PRO A 234 7.73 6.48 -4.78
C PRO A 234 7.42 7.51 -5.87
N GLY A 235 7.54 8.79 -5.51
CA GLY A 235 7.58 9.87 -6.50
C GLY A 235 8.77 9.68 -7.45
N PRO A 236 8.76 10.26 -8.67
CA PRO A 236 9.99 10.40 -9.42
C PRO A 236 11.01 11.15 -8.53
N ILE A 237 12.22 10.61 -8.41
CA ILE A 237 13.34 11.32 -7.79
C ILE A 237 13.51 12.61 -8.60
N GLN A 238 13.35 13.77 -7.97
CA GLN A 238 13.55 15.05 -8.64
C GLN A 238 15.04 15.21 -8.96
N THR A 239 15.49 14.68 -10.08
CA THR A 239 16.72 15.16 -10.72
C THR A 239 16.32 16.29 -11.66
N ASN A 240 16.44 17.50 -11.14
CA ASN A 240 16.47 18.78 -11.85
C ASN A 240 15.18 19.31 -12.51
N TYR A 241 15.01 20.60 -12.30
CA TYR A 241 13.98 21.50 -12.78
C TYR A 241 13.74 21.36 -14.30
N PHE A 242 12.46 21.44 -14.71
CA PHE A 242 11.95 21.56 -16.09
C PHE A 242 11.80 20.31 -16.97
N THR A 243 11.87 19.10 -16.41
CA THR A 243 11.13 17.99 -17.01
C THR A 243 10.04 17.54 -16.07
N SER A 244 8.80 17.96 -16.36
CA SER A 244 7.61 17.18 -16.06
C SER A 244 7.72 15.84 -16.78
N GLN A 245 8.62 14.97 -16.30
CA GLN A 245 8.41 13.55 -16.48
C GLN A 245 7.17 13.26 -15.65
N ARG A 246 6.02 13.35 -16.33
CA ARG A 246 4.78 12.69 -15.97
C ARG A 246 5.17 11.26 -15.61
N SER A 247 5.50 11.03 -14.35
CA SER A 247 6.00 9.74 -13.91
C SER A 247 4.97 8.73 -14.35
N THR A 248 5.40 7.80 -15.18
CA THR A 248 4.67 6.71 -15.81
C THR A 248 4.19 5.72 -14.76
N LEU A 249 3.46 6.19 -13.73
CA LEU A 249 2.84 5.40 -12.68
C LEU A 249 1.65 4.65 -13.26
N ARG A 250 2.01 3.62 -14.03
CA ARG A 250 1.16 2.63 -14.64
C ARG A 250 1.26 1.34 -13.81
N GLU A 251 1.28 1.51 -12.50
CA GLU A 251 1.62 0.48 -11.51
C GLU A 251 0.38 0.13 -10.67
N PHE A 252 0.38 -1.07 -10.13
CA PHE A 252 -0.63 -1.56 -9.20
C PHE A 252 0.06 -2.38 -8.10
N LEU A 253 -0.64 -2.56 -6.99
CA LEU A 253 -0.15 -3.43 -5.91
C LEU A 253 -0.90 -4.74 -5.94
N LEU A 254 -0.15 -5.85 -5.85
CA LEU A 254 -0.70 -7.13 -5.45
C LEU A 254 -0.50 -7.27 -3.93
N HIS A 255 -1.57 -7.62 -3.23
CA HIS A 255 -1.55 -7.82 -1.78
C HIS A 255 -1.70 -9.30 -1.49
N ARG A 256 -0.89 -9.81 -0.56
CA ARG A 256 -1.03 -11.13 0.04
C ARG A 256 -1.26 -10.97 1.52
N VAL A 257 -2.38 -11.44 2.03
CA VAL A 257 -2.73 -11.39 3.45
C VAL A 257 -2.83 -12.82 3.97
N SER A 258 -2.03 -13.15 4.96
CA SER A 258 -1.96 -14.46 5.59
C SER A 258 -2.24 -14.36 7.10
N LEU A 259 -2.15 -15.49 7.81
CA LEU A 259 -2.32 -15.52 9.25
C LEU A 259 -1.27 -14.74 10.04
N LEU A 260 -0.05 -14.66 9.50
CA LEU A 260 1.12 -14.15 10.21
C LEU A 260 1.70 -12.91 9.56
N GLU A 261 1.41 -12.67 8.29
CA GLU A 261 1.98 -11.54 7.56
C GLU A 261 1.07 -11.01 6.45
N THR A 262 1.27 -9.73 6.14
CA THR A 262 0.77 -9.09 4.93
C THR A 262 1.94 -8.64 4.07
N VAL A 263 1.92 -8.98 2.78
CA VAL A 263 2.94 -8.61 1.81
C VAL A 263 2.33 -7.76 0.70
N PHE A 264 3.00 -6.66 0.38
CA PHE A 264 2.62 -5.70 -0.66
C PHE A 264 3.65 -5.78 -1.79
N TYR A 265 3.26 -6.32 -2.94
CA TYR A 265 4.10 -6.45 -4.12
C TYR A 265 3.83 -5.29 -5.07
N TYR A 266 4.89 -4.58 -5.44
CA TYR A 266 4.85 -3.45 -6.35
C TYR A 266 5.05 -3.97 -7.77
N VAL A 267 4.02 -3.83 -8.60
CA VAL A 267 4.01 -4.40 -9.95
C VAL A 267 4.13 -3.29 -10.98
N ASN A 268 5.17 -3.37 -11.81
CA ASN A 268 5.43 -2.41 -12.88
C ASN A 268 4.58 -2.69 -14.13
N THR A 269 4.76 -1.87 -15.16
CA THR A 269 4.09 -2.00 -16.47
C THR A 269 4.40 -3.26 -17.25
N ALA A 270 5.59 -3.83 -17.03
CA ALA A 270 6.00 -5.08 -17.63
C ALA A 270 5.31 -6.28 -16.97
N GLY A 271 4.69 -6.08 -15.81
CA GLY A 271 4.09 -7.14 -14.98
C GLY A 271 5.08 -7.75 -14.00
N GLU A 272 6.24 -7.10 -13.79
CA GLU A 272 7.30 -7.57 -12.91
C GLU A 272 7.13 -6.99 -11.51
N VAL A 273 7.47 -7.80 -10.50
CA VAL A 273 7.51 -7.36 -9.11
C VAL A 273 8.85 -6.66 -8.86
N VAL A 274 8.83 -5.34 -8.76
CA VAL A 274 10.05 -4.51 -8.62
C VAL A 274 10.43 -4.27 -7.16
N HIS A 275 9.46 -4.36 -6.25
CA HIS A 275 9.67 -4.17 -4.83
C HIS A 275 8.62 -4.94 -4.03
N ARG A 276 8.94 -5.27 -2.77
CA ARG A 276 7.96 -5.83 -1.83
C ARG A 276 8.15 -5.24 -0.45
N THR A 277 7.03 -5.00 0.24
CA THR A 277 7.00 -4.64 1.65
C THR A 277 6.29 -5.74 2.43
N GLU A 278 6.86 -6.16 3.55
CA GLU A 278 6.32 -7.23 4.41
C GLU A 278 5.98 -6.66 5.80
N LEU A 279 4.79 -7.00 6.30
CA LEU A 279 4.33 -6.65 7.64
C LEU A 279 3.98 -7.92 8.40
N GLN A 280 4.66 -8.14 9.52
CA GLN A 280 4.37 -9.26 10.42
C GLN A 280 3.26 -8.89 11.41
N GLN A 281 2.38 -9.84 11.70
CA GLN A 281 1.33 -9.74 12.71
C GLN A 281 1.98 -9.71 14.08
N LYS A 282 1.97 -8.54 14.71
CA LYS A 282 2.31 -8.45 16.14
C LYS A 282 1.06 -8.88 16.90
N GLY A 283 1.12 -10.07 17.53
CA GLY A 283 0.02 -10.62 18.30
C GLY A 283 -0.64 -9.56 19.20
N ARG A 284 -1.97 -9.58 19.32
CA ARG A 284 -2.65 -8.67 20.24
C ARG A 284 -2.39 -9.20 21.64
N LYS A 285 -1.77 -8.38 22.51
CA LYS A 285 -1.90 -8.61 23.95
C LYS A 285 -3.40 -8.71 24.24
N VAL A 286 -3.83 -9.90 24.65
CA VAL A 286 -5.08 -10.07 25.37
C VAL A 286 -4.89 -9.27 26.65
N ILE A 287 -5.65 -8.19 26.81
CA ILE A 287 -5.74 -7.45 28.07
C ILE A 287 -6.84 -8.10 28.86
#